data_AF-A0A5B0KWP1-F1
#
_entry.id   AF-A0A5B0KWP1-F1
#
_cell.length_a   1.000
_cell.length_b   1.000
_cell.length_c   1.000
_cell.angle_alpha   90.00
_cell.angle_beta   90.00
_cell.angle_gamma   90.00
#
_symmetry.space_group_name_H-M   'P 1'
#
loop_
_entity.id
_entity.type
_entity.pdbx_description
1 polymer ?
#
loop_
_entity_poly.entity_id
_entity_poly.type
_entity_poly.pdbx_seq_one_letter_code
_entity_poly.pdbx_strand_id
1 'polypeptide(L)'
;MQTTKTPYELLVRWDQSGTLAGAHVQYRYVIRDGDAVIGETLGPAEPLTLEAAEGFPLDDILSQVQIDALTAMATAAAERDAALLRMMELEAILAAGQGAPANGTT
;
A
#
# COMPACT_ATOMS: atom_id res chain seq x y z
N MET A 1 8.50 -20.99 -32.45
CA MET A 1 8.61 -19.66 -31.81
C MET A 1 7.74 -19.55 -30.55
N GLN A 2 8.35 -19.30 -29.39
CA GLN A 2 7.72 -19.12 -28.08
C GLN A 2 8.18 -17.79 -27.47
N THR A 3 7.28 -17.04 -26.85
CA THR A 3 7.62 -15.83 -26.08
C THR A 3 7.36 -16.09 -24.60
N THR A 4 8.36 -15.80 -23.76
CA THR A 4 8.24 -15.91 -22.30
C THR A 4 8.28 -14.52 -21.67
N LYS A 5 7.30 -14.20 -20.82
CA LYS A 5 7.23 -12.97 -20.01
C LYS A 5 7.81 -13.30 -18.64
N THR A 6 8.81 -12.54 -18.21
CA THR A 6 9.47 -12.72 -16.89
C THR A 6 9.62 -11.38 -16.19
N PRO A 7 9.41 -11.31 -14.86
CA PRO A 7 9.77 -10.15 -14.06
C PRO A 7 11.21 -9.74 -14.31
N TYR A 8 11.46 -8.44 -14.50
CA TYR A 8 12.80 -7.93 -14.76
C TYR A 8 13.22 -6.86 -13.76
N GLU A 9 12.37 -5.86 -13.52
CA GLU A 9 12.68 -4.74 -12.64
C GLU A 9 11.47 -4.34 -11.79
N LEU A 10 11.71 -4.04 -10.51
CA LEU A 10 10.80 -3.31 -9.64
C LEU A 10 11.38 -1.92 -9.39
N LEU A 11 10.65 -0.89 -9.80
CA LEU A 11 11.05 0.50 -9.66
C LEU A 11 10.12 1.24 -8.70
N VAL A 12 10.66 1.62 -7.55
CA VAL A 12 10.01 2.49 -6.58
C VAL A 12 10.50 3.92 -6.82
N ARG A 13 9.59 4.87 -6.99
CA ARG A 13 9.93 6.27 -7.27
C ARG A 13 9.51 7.17 -6.13
N TRP A 14 10.36 8.14 -5.83
CA TRP A 14 10.06 9.25 -4.95
C TRP A 14 9.98 10.54 -5.76
N ASP A 15 9.13 11.47 -5.34
CA ASP A 15 9.09 12.82 -5.89
C ASP A 15 10.21 13.69 -5.31
N GLN A 16 10.24 14.97 -5.72
CA GLN A 16 11.25 15.92 -5.26
C GLN A 16 11.15 16.26 -3.77
N SER A 17 10.02 15.95 -3.12
CA SER A 17 9.84 16.12 -1.67
C SER A 17 10.33 14.90 -0.87
N GLY A 18 10.73 13.82 -1.55
CA GLY A 18 11.04 12.54 -0.91
C GLY A 18 9.80 11.74 -0.53
N THR A 19 8.62 12.10 -1.06
CA THR A 19 7.38 11.34 -0.89
C THR A 19 7.31 10.23 -1.94
N LEU A 20 6.77 9.07 -1.57
CA LEU A 20 6.55 7.97 -2.50
C LEU A 20 5.61 8.41 -3.64
N ALA A 21 6.10 8.37 -4.87
CA ALA A 21 5.39 8.74 -6.09
C ALA A 21 4.84 7.54 -6.88
N GLY A 22 5.10 6.32 -6.42
CA GLY A 22 4.54 5.07 -6.95
C GLY A 22 5.58 3.96 -7.12
N ALA A 23 5.09 2.75 -7.38
CA ALA A 23 5.90 1.58 -7.70
C ALA A 23 5.46 0.99 -9.05
N HIS A 24 6.42 0.53 -9.85
CA HIS A 24 6.17 -0.04 -11.16
C HIS A 24 6.98 -1.32 -11.35
N VAL A 25 6.42 -2.28 -12.09
CA VAL A 25 7.13 -3.47 -12.56
C VAL A 25 7.42 -3.34 -14.06
N GLN A 26 8.60 -3.75 -14.48
CA GLN A 26 8.92 -3.97 -15.89
C GLN A 26 9.16 -5.45 -16.12
N TYR A 27 8.67 -5.94 -17.27
CA TYR A 27 8.83 -7.33 -17.68
C TYR A 27 9.75 -7.45 -18.89
N ARG A 28 10.54 -8.52 -18.91
CA ARG A 28 11.35 -8.94 -20.05
C ARG A 28 10.58 -9.98 -20.85
N TYR A 29 10.56 -9.81 -22.16
CA TYR A 29 9.99 -10.74 -23.12
C TYR A 29 11.13 -11.39 -23.92
N VAL A 30 11.36 -12.69 -23.69
CA VAL A 30 12.37 -13.46 -24.42
C VAL A 30 11.68 -14.32 -25.48
N ILE A 31 12.07 -14.13 -26.74
CA ILE A 31 11.54 -14.84 -27.91
C ILE A 31 12.54 -15.93 -28.28
N ARG A 32 12.08 -17.18 -28.29
CA ARG A 32 12.88 -18.36 -28.62
C ARG A 32 12.34 -19.09 -29.83
N ASP A 33 13.25 -19.69 -30.60
CA ASP A 33 12.92 -20.70 -31.61
C ASP A 33 13.73 -21.97 -31.34
N GLY A 34 13.06 -23.01 -30.85
CA GLY A 34 13.72 -24.11 -30.14
C GLY A 34 14.45 -23.58 -28.91
N ASP A 35 15.71 -23.98 -28.74
CA ASP A 35 16.56 -23.54 -27.62
C ASP A 35 17.24 -22.17 -27.88
N ALA A 36 17.23 -21.70 -29.12
CA ALA A 36 17.89 -20.46 -29.51
C ALA A 36 17.06 -19.23 -29.11
N VAL A 37 17.70 -18.27 -28.46
CA VAL A 37 17.12 -16.93 -28.25
C VAL A 37 17.30 -16.12 -29.53
N ILE A 38 16.19 -15.69 -30.11
CA ILE A 38 16.17 -14.93 -31.38
C ILE A 38 15.75 -13.47 -31.19
N GLY A 39 15.27 -13.12 -29.99
CA GLY A 39 14.91 -11.75 -29.66
C GLY A 39 14.68 -11.57 -28.17
N GLU A 40 14.91 -10.35 -27.72
CA GLU A 40 14.61 -9.92 -26.35
C GLU A 40 14.12 -8.47 -26.41
N THR A 41 13.09 -8.16 -25.64
CA THR A 41 12.61 -6.78 -25.47
C THR A 41 12.10 -6.56 -24.05
N LEU A 42 12.15 -5.30 -23.62
CA LEU A 42 11.55 -4.87 -22.37
C LEU A 42 10.16 -4.29 -22.64
N GLY A 43 9.20 -4.68 -21.81
CA GLY A 43 7.86 -4.10 -21.83
C GLY A 43 7.84 -2.67 -21.29
N PRO A 44 6.69 -2.00 -21.40
CA PRO A 44 6.46 -0.77 -20.64
C PRO A 44 6.53 -1.03 -19.14
N ALA A 45 6.83 0.01 -18.37
CA ALA A 45 6.65 -0.03 -16.93
C ALA A 45 5.14 -0.04 -16.61
N GLU A 46 4.69 -1.03 -15.86
CA GLU A 46 3.31 -1.22 -15.44
C GLU A 46 3.20 -0.84 -13.95
N PRO A 47 2.18 -0.07 -13.51
CA PRO A 47 1.98 0.20 -12.09
C PRO A 47 1.87 -1.10 -11.28
N LEU A 48 2.59 -1.18 -10.16
CA LEU A 48 2.48 -2.33 -9.26
C LEU A 48 1.22 -2.17 -8.40
N THR A 49 0.18 -2.94 -8.73
CA THR A 49 -1.01 -3.14 -7.90
C THR A 49 -1.08 -4.60 -7.47
N LEU A 50 -1.92 -4.94 -6.47
CA LEU A 50 -2.12 -6.35 -6.09
C LEU A 50 -2.65 -7.21 -7.26
N GLU A 51 -3.39 -6.61 -8.17
CA GLU A 51 -3.93 -7.26 -9.38
C GLU A 51 -2.88 -7.31 -10.51
N ALA A 52 -2.07 -6.26 -10.69
CA ALA A 52 -0.98 -6.22 -11.67
C ALA A 52 0.28 -7.00 -11.22
N ALA A 53 0.30 -7.45 -9.96
CA ALA A 53 1.29 -8.37 -9.43
C ALA A 53 1.06 -9.83 -9.86
N GLU A 54 0.01 -10.13 -10.65
CA GLU A 54 -0.21 -11.48 -11.19
C GLU A 54 1.00 -11.93 -12.03
N GLY A 55 1.81 -12.83 -11.46
CA GLY A 55 3.07 -13.32 -12.05
C GLY A 55 4.34 -12.56 -11.63
N PHE A 56 4.23 -11.51 -10.82
CA PHE A 56 5.35 -10.88 -10.12
C PHE A 56 5.49 -11.50 -8.71
N PRO A 57 6.69 -11.97 -8.31
CA PRO A 57 6.87 -12.70 -7.06
C PRO A 57 6.90 -11.74 -5.86
N LEU A 58 5.75 -11.12 -5.57
CA LEU A 58 5.61 -10.21 -4.44
C LEU A 58 5.81 -10.95 -3.11
N ASP A 59 5.48 -12.24 -3.08
CA ASP A 59 5.70 -13.18 -1.98
C ASP A 59 7.17 -13.48 -1.70
N ASP A 60 8.05 -13.39 -2.71
CA ASP A 60 9.51 -13.45 -2.52
C ASP A 60 10.08 -12.17 -1.88
N ILE A 61 9.33 -11.06 -1.94
CA ILE A 61 9.72 -9.76 -1.37
C ILE A 61 9.10 -9.57 0.02
N LEU A 62 7.84 -9.94 0.17
CA LEU A 62 7.07 -9.86 1.41
C LEU A 62 6.43 -11.22 1.67
N SER A 63 6.93 -11.92 2.69
CA SER A 63 6.26 -13.11 3.21
C SER A 63 4.84 -12.78 3.66
N GLN A 64 3.94 -13.78 3.66
CA GLN A 64 2.57 -13.61 4.13
C GLN A 64 2.49 -13.02 5.54
N VAL A 65 3.42 -13.39 6.45
CA VAL A 65 3.50 -12.82 7.81
C VAL A 65 3.74 -11.31 7.79
N GLN A 66 4.56 -10.82 6.86
CA GLN A 66 4.84 -9.39 6.72
C GLN A 66 3.63 -8.65 6.13
N ILE A 67 2.92 -9.27 5.18
CA ILE A 67 1.67 -8.74 4.65
C ILE A 67 0.63 -8.64 5.77
N ASP A 68 0.42 -9.71 6.52
CA ASP A 68 -0.54 -9.77 7.64
C ASP A 68 -0.22 -8.72 8.70
N ALA A 69 1.07 -8.54 9.04
CA ALA A 69 1.51 -7.54 10.00
C ALA A 69 1.22 -6.10 9.53
N LEU A 70 1.45 -5.79 8.25
CA LEU A 70 1.14 -4.49 7.68
C LEU A 70 -0.36 -4.21 7.65
N THR A 71 -1.17 -5.22 7.31
CA THR A 71 -2.63 -5.12 7.36
C THR A 71 -3.12 -4.89 8.79
N ALA A 72 -2.62 -5.67 9.76
CA ALA A 72 -2.98 -5.50 11.16
C ALA A 72 -2.58 -4.12 11.70
N MET A 73 -1.40 -3.61 11.31
CA MET A 73 -0.95 -2.27 11.68
C MET A 73 -1.88 -1.18 11.12
N ALA A 74 -2.30 -1.30 9.86
CA ALA A 74 -3.20 -0.34 9.22
C ALA A 74 -4.57 -0.31 9.91
N THR A 75 -5.13 -1.48 10.25
CA THR A 75 -6.37 -1.59 11.02
C THR A 75 -6.22 -0.95 12.41
N ALA A 76 -5.16 -1.30 13.14
CA ALA A 76 -4.91 -0.75 14.48
C ALA A 76 -4.72 0.79 14.46
N ALA A 77 -4.09 1.33 13.41
CA ALA A 77 -3.95 2.78 13.24
C ALA A 77 -5.32 3.46 13.02
N ALA A 78 -6.17 2.88 12.17
CA ALA A 78 -7.52 3.41 11.93
C ALA A 78 -8.39 3.36 13.20
N GLU A 79 -8.31 2.26 13.98
CA GLU A 79 -9.01 2.12 15.25
C GLU A 79 -8.54 3.16 16.29
N ARG A 80 -7.21 3.35 16.40
CA ARG A 80 -6.62 4.38 17.28
C ARG A 80 -7.14 5.77 16.91
N ASP A 81 -7.14 6.11 15.63
CA ASP A 81 -7.53 7.45 15.16
C ASP A 81 -9.03 7.70 15.42
N ALA A 82 -9.88 6.69 15.20
CA ALA A 82 -11.31 6.75 15.55
C ALA A 82 -11.53 6.91 17.08
N ALA A 83 -10.76 6.19 17.90
CA ALA A 83 -10.85 6.29 19.36
C ALA A 83 -10.43 7.67 19.86
N LEU A 84 -9.36 8.24 19.31
CA LEU A 84 -8.90 9.60 19.64
C LEU A 84 -9.96 10.65 19.30
N LEU A 85 -10.58 10.55 18.11
CA LEU A 85 -11.68 11.44 17.73
C LEU A 85 -12.84 11.33 18.73
N ARG A 86 -13.20 10.11 19.13
CA ARG A 86 -14.28 9.88 20.09
C ARG A 86 -13.96 10.43 21.48
N MET A 87 -12.72 10.32 21.93
CA MET A 87 -12.28 10.92 23.20
C MET A 87 -12.42 12.43 23.16
N MET A 88 -11.96 13.09 22.08
CA MET A 88 -12.09 14.53 21.91
C MET A 88 -13.55 15.00 21.92
N GLU A 89 -14.46 14.27 21.27
CA GLU A 89 -15.90 14.57 21.32
C GLU A 89 -16.46 14.46 22.74
N LEU A 90 -16.11 13.41 23.48
CA LEU A 90 -16.58 13.19 24.85
C LEU A 90 -16.04 14.24 25.82
N GLU A 91 -14.77 14.62 25.68
CA GLU A 91 -14.15 15.70 26.45
C GLU A 91 -14.86 17.03 26.19
N ALA A 92 -15.19 17.33 24.92
CA ALA A 92 -15.95 18.53 24.57
C ALA A 92 -17.37 18.54 25.17
N ILE A 93 -18.07 17.39 25.15
CA ILE A 93 -19.40 17.24 25.77
C ILE A 93 -19.32 17.40 27.29
N LEU A 94 -18.31 16.79 27.93
CA LEU A 94 -18.12 16.89 29.38
C LEU A 94 -17.85 18.33 29.81
N ALA A 95 -16.97 19.03 29.09
CA ALA A 95 -16.68 20.44 29.33
C ALA A 95 -17.93 21.32 29.18
N ALA A 96 -18.78 21.05 28.18
CA ALA A 96 -20.03 21.77 27.98
C ALA A 96 -21.07 21.47 29.10
N GLY A 97 -21.14 20.22 29.58
CA GLY A 97 -22.06 19.81 30.64
C GLY A 97 -21.70 20.32 32.03
N GLN A 98 -20.41 20.52 32.31
CA GLN A 98 -19.92 21.07 33.59
C GLN A 98 -20.04 22.60 33.70
N GLY A 99 -20.38 23.30 32.61
CA GLY A 99 -20.56 24.76 32.56
C GLY A 99 -21.98 25.26 32.86
N ALA A 100 -22.97 24.40 33.09
CA ALA A 100 -24.33 24.83 33.42
C ALA A 100 -24.42 25.29 34.89
N PRO A 101 -24.70 26.56 35.20
CA PRO A 101 -24.82 27.00 36.58
C PRO A 101 -26.01 26.29 37.23
N ALA A 102 -25.76 25.71 38.41
CA ALA A 102 -26.82 25.28 39.31
C ALA A 102 -27.68 26.51 39.61
N ASN A 103 -28.88 26.57 39.02
CA ASN A 103 -29.88 27.57 39.40
C ASN A 103 -30.26 27.30 40.85
N GLY A 104 -29.55 27.99 41.74
CA GLY A 104 -29.81 28.09 43.14
C GLY A 104 -31.17 28.75 43.35
N THR A 105 -32.01 28.01 44.07
CA THR A 105 -33.22 28.44 44.74
C THR A 105 -33.02 29.76 45.49
N THR A 106 -33.89 30.74 45.21
CA THR A 106 -34.52 31.63 46.20
C THR A 106 -35.76 32.25 45.58
#